data_AF-A0A4V2QQS8-F1
#
_entry.id   AF-A0A4V2QQS8-F1
#
_cell.length_a   1.000
_cell.length_b   1.000
_cell.length_c   1.000
_cell.angle_alpha   90.00
_cell.angle_beta   90.00
_cell.angle_gamma   90.00
#
_symmetry.space_group_name_H-M   'P 1'
#
loop_
_entity.id
_entity.type
_entity.pdbx_description
1 polymer ?
#
loop_
_entity_poly.entity_id
_entity_poly.type
_entity_poly.pdbx_seq_one_letter_code
_entity_poly.pdbx_strand_id
1 'polypeptide(L)'
;MEKPKPDDSQVREYAAAHDMHFQWRTIPEHGCWKAQVTLGRYGTPGCTWVGRGETDQEALDEGMRYATSYYEETSNACKQIGNPPVGW
;
A
#
# COMPACT_ATOMS: atom_id res chain seq x y z
N MET A 1 27.85 9.12 -5.79
CA MET A 1 27.22 7.79 -5.65
C MET A 1 25.73 8.03 -5.49
N GLU A 2 24.91 7.64 -6.46
CA GLU A 2 23.45 7.61 -6.27
C GLU A 2 23.14 6.56 -5.20
N LYS A 3 22.38 6.94 -4.17
CA LYS A 3 21.90 6.00 -3.16
C LYS A 3 20.95 5.02 -3.86
N PRO A 4 21.02 3.70 -3.58
CA PRO A 4 20.07 2.75 -4.14
C PRO A 4 18.65 3.16 -3.76
N LYS A 5 17.77 3.16 -4.76
CA LYS A 5 16.34 3.45 -4.58
C LYS A 5 15.72 2.36 -3.69
N PRO A 6 14.78 2.70 -2.80
CA PRO A 6 14.02 1.70 -2.05
C PRO A 6 13.39 0.64 -2.96
N ASP A 7 13.36 -0.60 -2.48
CA ASP A 7 12.75 -1.73 -3.16
C ASP A 7 11.22 -1.60 -3.14
N ASP A 8 10.61 -1.62 -4.33
CA ASP A 8 9.18 -1.56 -4.53
C ASP A 8 8.56 -2.88 -5.04
N SER A 9 9.33 -3.97 -5.02
CA SER A 9 8.89 -5.27 -5.54
C SER A 9 7.61 -5.76 -4.86
N GLN A 10 7.50 -5.63 -3.54
CA GLN A 10 6.32 -6.07 -2.78
C GLN A 10 5.03 -5.37 -3.23
N VAL A 11 5.05 -4.03 -3.39
CA VAL A 11 3.85 -3.30 -3.83
C VAL A 11 3.54 -3.54 -5.30
N ARG A 12 4.58 -3.73 -6.12
CA ARG A 12 4.42 -4.01 -7.54
C ARG A 12 3.77 -5.36 -7.75
N GLU A 13 4.21 -6.39 -7.02
CA GLU A 13 3.62 -7.72 -7.04
C GLU A 13 2.17 -7.69 -6.54
N TYR A 14 1.91 -7.00 -5.42
CA TYR A 14 0.55 -6.83 -4.91
C TYR A 14 -0.36 -6.12 -5.92
N ALA A 15 0.10 -5.00 -6.48
CA ALA A 15 -0.68 -4.23 -7.44
C ALA A 15 -0.98 -5.05 -8.72
N ALA A 16 0.00 -5.81 -9.21
CA ALA A 16 -0.19 -6.71 -10.35
C ALA A 16 -1.18 -7.85 -10.05
N ALA A 17 -1.10 -8.45 -8.86
CA ALA A 17 -2.00 -9.53 -8.45
C ALA A 17 -3.46 -9.08 -8.27
N HIS A 18 -3.68 -7.80 -7.98
CA HIS A 18 -5.00 -7.24 -7.67
C HIS A 18 -5.57 -6.30 -8.74
N ASP A 19 -4.90 -6.18 -9.90
CA ASP A 19 -5.25 -5.25 -10.99
C ASP A 19 -5.40 -3.79 -10.48
N MET A 20 -4.35 -3.33 -9.82
CA MET A 20 -4.27 -2.02 -9.17
C MET A 20 -3.13 -1.20 -9.74
N HIS A 21 -3.24 0.12 -9.63
CA HIS A 21 -2.15 1.05 -9.89
C HIS A 21 -1.55 1.51 -8.55
N PHE A 22 -0.24 1.76 -8.56
CA PHE A 22 0.47 2.27 -7.40
C PHE A 22 1.42 3.41 -7.77
N GLN A 23 1.67 4.29 -6.82
CA GLN A 23 2.69 5.33 -6.89
C GLN A 23 3.28 5.52 -5.50
N TRP A 24 4.57 5.81 -5.40
CA TRP A 24 5.18 6.12 -4.11
C TRP A 24 6.29 7.15 -4.24
N ARG A 25 6.61 7.80 -3.12
CA ARG A 25 7.81 8.62 -2.96
C ARG A 25 8.28 8.62 -1.52
N THR A 26 9.59 8.69 -1.31
CA THR A 26 10.21 8.90 0.00
C THR A 26 10.73 10.34 0.10
N ILE A 27 10.63 10.92 1.29
CA ILE A 27 10.98 12.30 1.59
C ILE A 27 11.77 12.28 2.90
N PRO A 28 13.01 12.80 2.95
CA PRO A 28 13.71 12.98 4.21
C PRO A 28 13.01 14.08 5.05
N GLU A 29 12.75 13.80 6.32
CA GLU A 29 12.00 14.69 7.23
C GLU A 29 12.67 14.68 8.61
N HIS A 30 13.32 15.78 9.02
CA HIS A 30 13.84 15.99 10.39
C HIS A 30 14.63 14.81 11.01
N GLY A 31 15.54 14.20 10.25
CA GLY A 31 16.36 13.08 10.74
C GLY A 31 15.69 11.71 10.64
N CYS A 32 14.50 11.63 10.06
CA CYS A 32 13.83 10.40 9.67
C CYS A 32 13.43 10.46 8.19
N TRP A 33 12.75 9.43 7.73
CA TRP A 33 12.17 9.34 6.40
C TRP A 33 10.66 9.19 6.49
N LYS A 34 9.98 9.79 5.51
CA LYS A 34 8.55 9.67 5.28
C LYS A 34 8.33 9.08 3.91
N ALA A 35 7.53 8.03 3.80
CA ALA A 35 7.04 7.54 2.52
C ALA A 35 5.58 7.91 2.33
N GLN A 36 5.23 8.35 1.13
CA GLN A 36 3.86 8.49 0.69
C GLN A 36 3.60 7.40 -0.33
N VAL A 37 2.61 6.54 -0.05
CA VAL A 37 2.24 5.41 -0.87
C VAL A 37 0.81 5.59 -1.32
N THR A 38 0.58 5.67 -2.62
CA THR A 38 -0.76 5.70 -3.21
C THR A 38 -1.04 4.37 -3.87
N LEU A 39 -2.17 3.74 -3.54
CA LEU A 39 -2.63 2.48 -4.11
C LEU A 39 -4.13 2.60 -4.43
N GLY A 40 -4.54 2.11 -5.60
CA GLY A 40 -5.91 2.24 -6.09
C GLY A 40 -6.24 1.25 -7.20
N ARG A 41 -7.53 0.92 -7.36
CA ARG A 41 -7.98 0.15 -8.53
C ARG A 41 -8.10 1.06 -9.74
N TYR A 42 -7.83 0.54 -10.94
CA TYR A 42 -8.05 1.29 -12.17
C TYR A 42 -9.48 1.82 -12.26
N GLY A 43 -9.62 3.10 -12.64
CA GLY A 43 -10.91 3.78 -12.72
C GLY A 43 -11.46 4.32 -11.38
N THR A 44 -10.75 4.12 -10.27
CA THR A 44 -11.10 4.70 -8.95
C THR A 44 -9.99 5.60 -8.42
N PRO A 45 -10.30 6.67 -7.67
CA PRO A 45 -9.28 7.42 -6.96
C PRO A 45 -8.53 6.53 -5.96
N GLY A 46 -7.20 6.46 -6.08
CA GLY A 46 -6.37 5.77 -5.10
C GLY A 46 -6.33 6.51 -3.77
N CYS A 47 -6.15 5.77 -2.68
CA CYS A 47 -5.91 6.36 -1.36
C CYS A 47 -4.40 6.47 -1.12
N THR A 48 -4.00 7.42 -0.28
CA THR A 48 -2.58 7.63 0.05
C THR A 48 -2.33 7.39 1.52
N TRP A 49 -1.34 6.56 1.83
CA TRP A 49 -0.88 6.24 3.16
C TRP A 49 0.51 6.82 3.40
N VAL A 50 0.81 7.06 4.67
CA VAL A 50 2.08 7.63 5.11
C VAL A 50 2.76 6.64 6.04
N GLY A 51 3.97 6.21 5.66
CA GLY A 51 4.88 5.46 6.53
C GLY A 51 6.06 6.33 6.96
N ARG A 52 6.67 5.97 8.08
CA ARG A 52 7.84 6.63 8.67
C ARG A 52 8.89 5.60 9.07
N GLY A 53 10.15 5.98 8.97
CA GLY A 53 11.27 5.09 9.31
C GLY A 53 12.56 5.85 9.52
N GLU A 54 13.56 5.19 10.10
CA GLU A 54 14.91 5.73 10.22
C GLU A 54 15.63 5.71 8.86
N THR A 55 15.19 4.81 7.98
CA THR A 55 15.60 4.72 6.58
C THR A 55 14.42 4.94 5.62
N ASP A 56 14.74 5.25 4.36
CA ASP A 56 13.78 5.35 3.27
C ASP A 56 13.09 4.02 2.98
N GLN A 57 13.78 2.89 3.13
CA GLN A 57 13.18 1.57 2.98
C GLN A 57 12.14 1.30 4.08
N GLU A 58 12.49 1.51 5.35
CA GLU A 58 11.55 1.29 6.47
C GLU A 58 10.30 2.16 6.34
N ALA A 59 10.48 3.43 5.96
CA ALA A 59 9.35 4.32 5.73
C ALA A 59 8.45 3.80 4.61
N LEU A 60 9.05 3.26 3.53
CA LEU A 60 8.31 2.67 2.42
C LEU A 60 7.56 1.41 2.85
N ASP A 61 8.24 0.48 3.52
CA ASP A 61 7.68 -0.78 4.01
C ASP A 61 6.48 -0.53 4.94
N GLU A 62 6.60 0.45 5.84
CA GLU A 62 5.48 0.83 6.72
C GLU A 62 4.31 1.41 5.92
N GLY A 63 4.58 2.29 4.96
CA GLY A 63 3.56 2.87 4.09
C GLY A 63 2.84 1.80 3.25
N MET A 64 3.59 0.82 2.74
CA MET A 64 3.05 -0.32 2.00
C MET A 64 2.19 -1.21 2.87
N ARG A 65 2.64 -1.51 4.10
CA ARG A 65 1.86 -2.29 5.06
C ARG A 65 0.49 -1.66 5.30
N TYR A 66 0.42 -0.33 5.47
CA TYR A 66 -0.85 0.36 5.63
C TYR A 66 -1.74 0.29 4.38
N ALA A 67 -1.14 0.48 3.20
CA ALA A 67 -1.86 0.43 1.92
C ALA A 67 -2.46 -0.95 1.64
N THR A 68 -1.70 -2.02 1.81
CA THR A 68 -2.17 -3.39 1.54
C THR A 68 -3.20 -3.83 2.57
N SER A 69 -2.98 -3.55 3.87
CA SER A 69 -3.91 -3.92 4.95
C SER A 69 -5.32 -3.38 4.69
N TYR A 70 -5.44 -2.12 4.24
CA TYR A 70 -6.73 -1.53 3.91
C TYR A 70 -7.49 -2.31 2.83
N TYR A 71 -6.79 -2.75 1.78
CA TYR A 71 -7.42 -3.51 0.70
C TYR A 71 -7.69 -4.96 1.07
N GLU A 72 -6.89 -5.56 1.93
CA GLU A 72 -7.18 -6.88 2.51
C GLU A 72 -8.43 -6.83 3.39
N GLU A 73 -8.54 -5.84 4.27
CA GLU A 73 -9.70 -5.64 5.14
C GLU A 73 -10.97 -5.31 4.36
N THR A 74 -10.90 -4.40 3.37
CA THR A 74 -12.06 -4.09 2.52
C THR A 74 -12.43 -5.24 1.59
N SER A 75 -11.45 -5.99 1.06
CA SER A 75 -11.73 -7.24 0.31
C SER A 75 -12.41 -8.28 1.20
N ASN A 76 -11.94 -8.45 2.43
CA ASN A 76 -12.54 -9.39 3.38
C ASN A 76 -13.93 -8.95 3.85
N ALA A 77 -14.17 -7.65 4.05
CA ALA A 77 -15.49 -7.12 4.32
C ALA A 77 -16.47 -7.38 3.16
N CYS A 78 -16.03 -7.19 1.90
CA CYS A 78 -16.83 -7.57 0.73
C CYS A 78 -17.08 -9.08 0.64
N LYS A 79 -16.10 -9.92 1.02
CA LYS A 79 -16.28 -11.39 1.07
C LYS A 79 -17.25 -11.83 2.16
N GLN A 80 -17.29 -11.15 3.30
CA GLN A 80 -18.26 -11.44 4.38
C GLN A 80 -19.70 -11.08 4.01
N ILE A 81 -19.92 -10.05 3.18
CA ILE A 81 -21.25 -9.68 2.68
C ILE A 81 -21.69 -10.64 1.54
N GLY A 82 -20.76 -11.40 0.95
CA GLY A 82 -21.00 -12.33 -0.15
C GLY A 82 -21.53 -13.72 0.23
N ASN A 83 -21.82 -14.00 1.50
CA ASN A 83 -22.47 -15.25 1.90
C ASN A 83 -23.61 -14.98 2.90
N PRO A 84 -24.82 -14.58 2.46
CA PRO A 84 -25.97 -14.72 3.31
C PRO A 84 -26.12 -16.21 3.67
N PRO A 85 -26.34 -16.59 4.94
CA PRO A 85 -26.79 -17.93 5.24
C PRO A 85 -28.11 -18.13 4.50
N VAL A 86 -28.11 -18.99 3.50
CA VAL A 86 -29.35 -19.48 2.88
C VAL A 86 -29.99 -20.40 3.92
N GLY A 87 -30.70 -19.79 4.86
CA GLY A 87 -31.54 -20.46 5.86
C GLY A 87 -32.93 -20.65 5.27
N TRP A 88 -33.37 -21.90 5.26
CA TRP A 88 -34.65 -22.42 4.78
C TRP A 88 -35.88 -21.73 5.37
#